data_AF-A0A0Q5TQP5-F1
#
_entry.id   AF-A0A0Q5TQP5-F1
#
_cell.length_a   1.000
_cell.length_b   1.000
_cell.length_c   1.000
_cell.angle_alpha   90.00
_cell.angle_beta   90.00
_cell.angle_gamma   90.00
#
_symmetry.space_group_name_H-M   'P 1'
#
loop_
_entity.id
_entity.type
_entity.pdbx_description
1 polymer ?
#
loop_
_entity_poly.entity_id
_entity_poly.type
_entity_poly.pdbx_seq_one_letter_code
_entity_poly.pdbx_strand_id
1 'polypeptide(L)'
;MEAVSEARRHIDNAKDFLSNNAKKEDGLYKDKKYVKIAGHTAYTGILLVLNELLGKKNRKTPKSVEWYQYELSRVDKSLLAAFTTAYQILHIDMGYQGSKSAKLASVGLQEAEKIIRWVETRLDKKQLS
;
A
#
# COMPACT_ATOMS: atom_id res chain seq x y z
N MET A 1 15.20 -8.56 2.51
CA MET A 1 13.91 -9.30 2.51
C MET A 1 12.99 -8.95 3.69
N GLU A 2 13.51 -8.46 4.82
CA GLU A 2 12.68 -8.10 5.99
C GLU A 2 11.55 -7.10 5.66
N ALA A 3 11.86 -6.00 4.94
CA ALA A 3 10.85 -5.01 4.55
C ALA A 3 9.74 -5.58 3.64
N VAL A 4 10.05 -6.59 2.82
CA VAL A 4 9.05 -7.26 1.95
C VAL A 4 8.13 -8.14 2.79
N SER A 5 8.70 -8.95 3.69
CA SER A 5 7.93 -9.77 4.63
C SER A 5 7.00 -8.91 5.50
N GLU A 6 7.54 -7.81 6.03
CA GLU A 6 6.77 -6.88 6.86
C GLU A 6 5.66 -6.19 6.07
N ALA A 7 5.94 -5.75 4.84
CA ALA A 7 4.91 -5.18 3.97
C ALA A 7 3.77 -6.19 3.68
N ARG A 8 4.09 -7.47 3.45
CA ARG A 8 3.08 -8.53 3.28
C ARG A 8 2.23 -8.71 4.54
N ARG A 9 2.86 -8.72 5.72
CA ARG A 9 2.15 -8.77 7.01
C ARG A 9 1.16 -7.61 7.16
N HIS A 10 1.53 -6.40 6.75
CA HIS A 10 0.62 -5.26 6.72
C HIS A 10 -0.58 -5.47 5.79
N ILE A 11 -0.37 -6.06 4.61
CA ILE A 11 -1.47 -6.39 3.69
C ILE A 11 -2.40 -7.46 4.29
N ASP A 12 -1.84 -8.50 4.92
CA ASP A 12 -2.62 -9.56 5.54
C ASP A 12 -3.44 -9.05 6.73
N ASN A 13 -2.85 -8.21 7.58
CA ASN A 13 -3.56 -7.53 8.66
C ASN A 13 -4.70 -6.63 8.13
N ALA A 14 -4.47 -5.92 7.02
CA ALA A 14 -5.53 -5.12 6.40
C ALA A 14 -6.69 -5.99 5.90
N LYS A 15 -6.41 -7.14 5.28
CA LYS A 15 -7.43 -8.11 4.86
C LYS A 15 -8.19 -8.68 6.06
N ASP A 16 -7.49 -8.94 7.17
CA ASP A 16 -8.07 -9.43 8.42
C ASP A 16 -9.09 -8.43 8.98
N PHE A 17 -8.70 -7.15 9.11
CA PHE A 17 -9.61 -6.09 9.57
C PHE A 17 -10.88 -5.97 8.70
N LEU A 18 -10.74 -6.11 7.38
CA LEU A 18 -11.88 -6.06 6.46
C LEU A 18 -12.79 -7.28 6.60
N SER A 19 -12.22 -8.46 6.79
CA SER A 19 -12.96 -9.72 6.79
C SER A 19 -13.64 -9.97 8.13
N ASN A 20 -12.95 -9.69 9.24
CA ASN A 20 -13.36 -10.06 10.58
C ASN A 20 -13.99 -8.91 11.37
N ASN A 21 -13.69 -7.66 11.04
CA ASN A 21 -14.15 -6.52 11.83
C ASN A 21 -15.04 -5.52 11.06
N ALA A 22 -14.83 -5.35 9.75
CA ALA A 22 -15.54 -4.34 8.97
C ALA A 22 -16.98 -4.72 8.60
N LYS A 23 -17.41 -5.97 8.90
CA LYS A 23 -18.77 -6.52 8.69
C LYS A 23 -19.26 -6.30 7.25
N LYS A 24 -18.76 -7.12 6.32
CA LYS A 24 -19.14 -7.05 4.90
C LYS A 24 -20.54 -7.64 4.67
N GLU A 25 -21.43 -6.87 4.05
CA GLU A 25 -22.78 -7.28 3.65
C GLU A 25 -23.14 -6.55 2.36
N ASP A 26 -23.66 -7.27 1.37
CA ASP A 26 -24.03 -6.77 0.04
C ASP A 26 -22.92 -5.96 -0.66
N GLY A 27 -21.67 -6.41 -0.52
CA GLY A 27 -20.51 -5.76 -1.13
C GLY A 27 -20.07 -4.46 -0.44
N LEU A 28 -20.64 -4.13 0.71
CA LEU A 28 -20.30 -2.95 1.52
C LEU A 28 -19.83 -3.35 2.92
N TYR A 29 -18.79 -2.69 3.42
CA TYR A 29 -18.38 -2.76 4.81
C TYR A 29 -19.24 -1.86 5.68
N LYS A 30 -19.87 -2.40 6.73
CA LYS A 30 -20.75 -1.60 7.59
C LYS A 30 -19.97 -0.74 8.59
N ASP A 31 -18.86 -1.27 9.10
CA ASP A 31 -18.02 -0.57 10.08
C ASP A 31 -16.91 0.25 9.41
N LYS A 32 -17.14 1.56 9.35
CA LYS A 32 -16.22 2.54 8.77
C LYS A 32 -14.89 2.66 9.54
N LYS A 33 -14.87 2.37 10.86
CA LYS A 33 -13.64 2.42 11.66
C LYS A 33 -12.64 1.40 11.13
N TYR A 34 -13.07 0.17 10.90
CA TYR A 34 -12.19 -0.90 10.43
C TYR A 34 -11.79 -0.75 8.96
N VAL A 35 -12.63 -0.10 8.13
CA VAL A 35 -12.20 0.32 6.78
C VAL A 35 -11.02 1.29 6.84
N LYS A 36 -11.09 2.31 7.71
CA LYS A 36 -10.00 3.28 7.88
C LYS A 36 -8.72 2.61 8.38
N ILE A 37 -8.84 1.74 9.39
CA ILE A 37 -7.70 0.98 9.92
C ILE A 37 -7.08 0.13 8.80
N ALA A 38 -7.88 -0.63 8.06
CA ALA A 38 -7.38 -1.46 6.97
C ALA A 38 -6.65 -0.63 5.89
N GLY A 39 -7.23 0.48 5.45
CA GLY A 39 -6.61 1.38 4.46
C GLY A 39 -5.27 1.93 4.93
N HIS A 40 -5.20 2.42 6.17
CA HIS A 40 -3.97 2.95 6.74
C HIS A 40 -2.90 1.87 6.94
N THR A 41 -3.30 0.67 7.40
CA THR A 41 -2.40 -0.47 7.60
C THR A 41 -1.79 -0.92 6.27
N ALA A 42 -2.61 -1.08 5.22
CA ALA A 42 -2.13 -1.49 3.91
C ALA A 42 -1.19 -0.45 3.27
N TYR A 43 -1.57 0.84 3.35
CA TYR A 43 -0.73 1.92 2.82
C TYR A 43 0.61 2.02 3.55
N THR A 44 0.63 1.79 4.87
CA THR A 44 1.89 1.72 5.64
C THR A 44 2.81 0.61 5.12
N GLY A 45 2.27 -0.56 4.79
CA GLY A 45 3.05 -1.65 4.18
C GLY A 45 3.71 -1.24 2.86
N ILE A 46 2.98 -0.51 2.00
CA ILE A 46 3.52 0.05 0.76
C ILE A 46 4.70 1.01 1.06
N LEU A 47 4.54 1.91 2.02
CA LEU A 47 5.60 2.87 2.35
C LEU A 47 6.87 2.19 2.87
N LEU A 48 6.74 1.13 3.67
CA LEU A 48 7.87 0.35 4.17
C LEU A 48 8.70 -0.25 3.03
N VAL A 49 8.05 -0.94 2.08
CA VAL A 49 8.77 -1.58 0.98
C VAL A 49 9.36 -0.56 0.00
N LEU A 50 8.68 0.56 -0.23
CA LEU A 50 9.21 1.65 -1.06
C LEU A 50 10.37 2.40 -0.40
N ASN A 51 10.40 2.46 0.94
CA ASN A 51 11.54 3.02 1.67
C ASN A 51 12.80 2.17 1.51
N GLU A 52 12.65 0.85 1.47
CA GLU A 52 13.77 -0.07 1.19
C GLU A 52 14.29 0.13 -0.24
N LEU A 53 13.38 0.25 -1.22
CA LEU A 53 13.77 0.47 -2.62
C LEU A 53 14.48 1.81 -2.84
N LEU A 54 13.92 2.89 -2.31
CA LEU A 54 14.35 4.27 -2.61
C LEU A 54 15.40 4.79 -1.64
N GLY A 55 15.68 4.05 -0.55
CA GLY A 55 16.62 4.44 0.48
C GLY A 55 16.17 5.62 1.34
N LYS A 56 17.10 6.16 2.14
CA LYS A 56 16.83 7.30 3.02
C LYS A 56 16.73 8.61 2.23
N LYS A 57 15.77 9.45 2.60
CA LYS A 57 15.74 10.85 2.16
C LYS A 57 16.89 11.59 2.87
N ASN A 58 17.65 12.41 2.16
CA ASN A 58 18.71 13.24 2.74
C ASN A 58 18.17 14.40 3.63
N ARG A 59 16.96 14.30 4.20
CA ARG A 59 16.29 15.37 4.95
C ARG A 59 15.47 14.84 6.13
N LYS A 60 15.40 15.64 7.20
CA LYS A 60 14.67 15.36 8.46
C LYS A 60 13.13 15.36 8.32
N THR A 61 12.58 15.72 7.17
CA THR A 61 11.12 15.78 6.97
C THR A 61 10.57 14.45 6.46
N PRO A 62 9.36 14.04 6.90
CA PRO A 62 8.67 12.89 6.34
C PRO A 62 8.60 12.95 4.81
N LYS A 63 8.59 11.78 4.16
CA LYS A 63 8.40 11.68 2.71
C LYS A 63 6.92 11.96 2.39
N SER A 64 6.66 12.97 1.55
CA SER A 64 5.31 13.26 1.07
C SER A 64 4.94 12.35 -0.08
N VAL A 65 3.65 12.29 -0.45
CA VAL A 65 3.21 11.49 -1.61
C VAL A 65 3.86 11.96 -2.90
N GLU A 66 4.05 13.27 -3.07
CA GLU A 66 4.68 13.88 -4.24
C GLU A 66 6.14 13.44 -4.35
N TRP A 67 6.83 13.27 -3.22
CA TRP A 67 8.20 12.75 -3.21
C TRP A 67 8.24 11.31 -3.73
N TYR A 68 7.35 10.44 -3.26
CA TYR A 68 7.29 9.06 -3.77
C TYR A 68 6.93 9.04 -5.26
N GLN A 69 5.92 9.81 -5.69
CA GLN A 69 5.55 9.88 -7.11
C GLN A 69 6.72 10.35 -7.98
N TYR A 70 7.45 11.37 -7.53
CA TYR A 70 8.63 11.86 -8.23
C TYR A 70 9.71 10.79 -8.36
N GLU A 71 10.11 10.13 -7.28
CA GLU A 71 11.15 9.10 -7.34
C GLU A 71 10.71 7.89 -8.16
N LEU A 72 9.47 7.43 -7.99
CA LEU A 72 8.94 6.29 -8.75
C LEU A 72 8.84 6.59 -10.25
N SER A 73 8.58 7.85 -10.64
CA SER A 73 8.59 8.25 -12.06
C SER A 73 9.93 8.03 -12.74
N ARG A 74 11.03 8.04 -11.97
CA ARG A 74 12.40 7.82 -12.45
C ARG A 74 12.81 6.35 -12.40
N VAL A 75 12.03 5.52 -11.69
CA VAL A 75 12.28 4.08 -11.54
C VAL A 75 11.51 3.29 -12.58
N ASP A 76 10.17 3.39 -12.56
CA ASP A 76 9.29 2.58 -13.42
C ASP A 76 7.87 3.18 -13.48
N LYS A 77 7.33 3.39 -14.69
CA LYS A 77 6.00 3.98 -14.90
C LYS A 77 4.86 3.09 -14.41
N SER A 78 4.99 1.77 -14.49
CA SER A 78 3.98 0.83 -13.98
C SER A 78 3.92 0.85 -12.46
N LEU A 79 5.08 0.94 -11.81
CA LEU A 79 5.18 1.09 -10.36
C LEU A 79 4.57 2.41 -9.88
N LEU A 80 4.85 3.51 -10.59
CA LEU A 80 4.22 4.82 -10.32
C LEU A 80 2.70 4.76 -10.44
N ALA A 81 2.18 4.12 -11.49
CA ALA A 81 0.74 3.99 -11.71
C ALA A 81 0.06 3.17 -10.59
N ALA A 82 0.68 2.05 -10.20
CA ALA A 82 0.21 1.23 -9.08
C ALA A 82 0.23 2.03 -7.77
N PHE A 83 1.31 2.74 -7.47
CA PHE A 83 1.43 3.58 -6.27
C PHE A 83 0.37 4.68 -6.24
N THR A 84 0.16 5.38 -7.35
CA THR A 84 -0.81 6.49 -7.42
C THR A 84 -2.23 5.99 -7.18
N THR A 85 -2.57 4.82 -7.75
CA THR A 85 -3.88 4.18 -7.52
C THR A 85 -4.02 3.71 -6.07
N ALA A 86 -2.99 3.07 -5.52
CA ALA A 86 -3.00 2.60 -4.14
C ALA A 86 -3.06 3.76 -3.13
N TYR A 87 -2.39 4.88 -3.40
CA TYR A 87 -2.48 6.10 -2.59
C TYR A 87 -3.92 6.62 -2.57
N GLN A 88 -4.52 6.83 -3.74
CA GLN A 88 -5.90 7.33 -3.81
C GLN A 88 -6.86 6.41 -3.06
N ILE A 89 -6.79 5.10 -3.29
CA ILE A 89 -7.74 4.16 -2.72
C ILE A 89 -7.46 3.89 -1.23
N LEU A 90 -6.25 3.45 -0.89
CA LEU A 90 -5.95 2.95 0.46
C LEU A 90 -5.75 4.10 1.46
N HIS A 91 -5.07 5.18 1.06
CA HIS A 91 -4.80 6.29 1.95
C HIS A 91 -5.98 7.27 2.02
N ILE A 92 -6.46 7.75 0.85
CA ILE A 92 -7.50 8.78 0.81
C ILE A 92 -8.89 8.16 0.98
N ASP A 93 -9.34 7.32 0.06
CA ASP A 93 -10.72 6.84 0.05
C ASP A 93 -11.01 5.93 1.26
N MET A 94 -10.08 5.03 1.61
CA MET A 94 -10.23 4.14 2.76
C MET A 94 -9.69 4.75 4.05
N GLY A 95 -8.38 5.00 4.14
CA GLY A 95 -7.71 5.41 5.37
C GLY A 95 -8.25 6.71 5.96
N TYR A 96 -8.53 7.70 5.10
CA TYR A 96 -9.04 8.99 5.52
C TYR A 96 -10.58 9.05 5.51
N GLN A 97 -11.20 8.76 4.36
CA GLN A 97 -12.64 8.93 4.16
C GLN A 97 -13.46 7.75 4.67
N GLY A 98 -12.89 6.53 4.74
CA GLY A 98 -13.59 5.32 5.18
C GLY A 98 -14.66 4.83 4.19
N SER A 99 -14.34 4.84 2.90
CA SER A 99 -15.19 4.36 1.81
C SER A 99 -15.54 2.88 2.00
N LYS A 100 -16.84 2.58 2.04
CA LYS A 100 -17.37 1.27 2.43
C LYS A 100 -17.34 0.23 1.30
N SER A 101 -16.88 0.57 0.10
CA SER A 101 -16.94 -0.33 -1.06
C SER A 101 -15.91 -1.46 -0.97
N ALA A 102 -16.37 -2.71 -0.88
CA ALA A 102 -15.49 -3.88 -0.90
C ALA A 102 -14.79 -4.06 -2.25
N LYS A 103 -15.43 -3.66 -3.34
CA LYS A 103 -14.82 -3.66 -4.68
C LYS A 103 -13.64 -2.68 -4.73
N LEU A 104 -13.82 -1.48 -4.19
CA LEU A 104 -12.77 -0.46 -4.15
C LEU A 104 -11.59 -0.94 -3.30
N ALA A 105 -11.86 -1.49 -2.11
CA ALA A 105 -10.82 -2.05 -1.25
C ALA A 105 -10.03 -3.17 -1.93
N SER A 106 -10.71 -4.05 -2.69
CA SER A 106 -10.05 -5.11 -3.46
C SER A 106 -9.07 -4.54 -4.50
N VAL A 107 -9.44 -3.48 -5.21
CA VAL A 107 -8.56 -2.83 -6.19
C VAL A 107 -7.32 -2.25 -5.50
N GLY A 108 -7.52 -1.52 -4.39
CA GLY A 108 -6.40 -0.95 -3.63
C GLY A 108 -5.41 -2.01 -3.13
N LEU A 109 -5.92 -3.11 -2.58
CA LEU A 109 -5.08 -4.21 -2.09
C LEU A 109 -4.33 -4.93 -3.23
N GLN A 110 -4.96 -5.11 -4.40
CA GLN A 110 -4.28 -5.67 -5.57
C GLN A 110 -3.12 -4.80 -6.05
N GLU A 111 -3.30 -3.47 -6.08
CA GLU A 111 -2.21 -2.54 -6.41
C GLU A 111 -1.09 -2.60 -5.36
N ALA A 112 -1.43 -2.72 -4.07
CA ALA A 112 -0.43 -2.91 -3.02
C ALA A 112 0.41 -4.17 -3.24
N GLU A 113 -0.23 -5.31 -3.56
CA GLU A 113 0.47 -6.56 -3.85
C GLU A 113 1.31 -6.48 -5.13
N LYS A 114 0.88 -5.73 -6.15
CA LYS A 114 1.69 -5.48 -7.35
C LYS A 114 2.97 -4.71 -7.00
N ILE A 115 2.85 -3.67 -6.17
CA ILE A 115 4.00 -2.87 -5.71
C ILE A 115 4.99 -3.77 -4.95
N ILE A 116 4.51 -4.54 -3.97
CA ILE A 116 5.37 -5.40 -3.16
C ILE A 116 6.12 -6.42 -4.04
N ARG A 117 5.40 -7.10 -4.94
CA ARG A 117 6.01 -8.08 -5.87
C ARG A 117 7.03 -7.46 -6.81
N TRP A 118 6.74 -6.25 -7.32
CA TRP A 118 7.67 -5.53 -8.19
C TRP A 118 8.98 -5.23 -7.43
N VAL A 119 8.88 -4.73 -6.19
CA VAL A 119 10.07 -4.41 -5.38
C VAL A 119 10.86 -5.67 -5.03
N GLU A 120 10.20 -6.73 -4.59
CA GLU A 120 10.82 -8.03 -4.30
C GLU A 120 11.65 -8.53 -5.49
N THR A 121 11.02 -8.60 -6.68
CA THR A 121 11.71 -9.01 -7.92
C THR A 121 12.92 -8.14 -8.24
N ARG A 122 12.84 -6.82 -7.98
CA ARG A 122 13.92 -5.88 -8.24
C ARG A 122 15.08 -6.06 -7.27
N LEU A 123 14.80 -6.31 -6.00
CA LEU A 123 15.82 -6.51 -4.96
C LEU A 123 16.54 -7.85 -5.13
N ASP A 124 15.82 -8.90 -5.53
CA ASP A 124 16.42 -10.22 -5.77
C ASP A 124 17.41 -10.17 -6.95
N LYS A 125 17.05 -9.49 -8.04
CA LYS A 125 17.95 -9.29 -9.20
C LYS A 125 19.24 -8.55 -8.82
N LYS A 126 19.17 -7.61 -7.88
CA LYS A 126 20.34 -6.84 -7.43
C LYS A 126 21.28 -7.66 -6.54
N GLN A 127 20.79 -8.70 -5.85
CA GLN A 127 21.64 -9.60 -5.06
C GLN A 127 22.38 -10.62 -5.93
N LEU A 128 21.87 -10.89 -7.14
CA LEU A 128 22.46 -11.84 -8.10
C LEU A 128 23.44 -11.18 -9.09
N SER A 129 23.60 -9.85 -9.05
CA SER A 129 24.48 -9.04 -9.92
C SER A 129 25.68 -8.52 -9.16
#